data_AF-A0A2S9G3M2-F1
#
_entry.id   AF-A0A2S9G3M2-F1
#
_cell.length_a   1.000
_cell.length_b   1.000
_cell.length_c   1.000
_cell.angle_alpha   90.00
_cell.angle_beta   90.00
_cell.angle_gamma   90.00
#
_symmetry.space_group_name_H-M   'P 1'
#
loop_
_entity.id
_entity.type
_entity.pdbx_description
1 polymer ?
#
loop_
_entity_poly.entity_id
_entity_poly.type
_entity_poly.pdbx_seq_one_letter_code
_entity_poly.pdbx_strand_id
1 'polypeptide(L)'
;RFIKIQLILFTILTIVALGVLGLYYLRLPSLAGVGQYTLYAEPPRSGGLYASGNVTYRGSQIGKVTEVEPTETGARATMSIDSEY
;
A
#
# COMPACT_ATOMS: atom_id res chain seq x y z
N ARG A 1 -3.77 -12.02 -42.25
CA ARG A 1 -2.63 -12.51 -41.42
C ARG A 1 -1.97 -11.38 -40.64
N PHE A 2 -1.72 -10.22 -41.27
CA PHE A 2 -1.13 -9.03 -40.65
C PHE A 2 -1.89 -8.50 -39.42
N ILE A 3 -3.21 -8.38 -39.52
CA ILE A 3 -4.08 -7.90 -38.41
C ILE A 3 -3.97 -8.80 -37.17
N LYS A 4 -3.92 -10.13 -37.34
CA LYS A 4 -3.76 -11.07 -36.22
C LYS A 4 -2.42 -10.86 -35.49
N ILE A 5 -1.35 -10.59 -36.22
CA ILE A 5 -0.03 -10.30 -35.64
C ILE A 5 -0.04 -8.94 -34.92
N GLN A 6 -0.63 -7.91 -35.52
CA GLN A 6 -0.78 -6.60 -34.88
C GLN A 6 -1.59 -6.68 -33.58
N LEU A 7 -2.69 -7.44 -33.57
CA LEU A 7 -3.47 -7.66 -32.36
C LEU A 7 -2.67 -8.40 -31.28
N ILE A 8 -1.89 -9.43 -31.65
CA ILE A 8 -1.02 -10.13 -30.70
C ILE A 8 0.01 -9.17 -30.10
N LEU A 9 0.69 -8.37 -30.94
CA LEU A 9 1.69 -7.40 -30.48
C LEU A 9 1.06 -6.33 -29.58
N PHE A 10 -0.12 -5.82 -29.95
CA PHE A 10 -0.85 -4.83 -29.15
C PHE A 10 -1.26 -5.42 -27.79
N THR A 11 -1.76 -6.65 -27.75
CA THR A 11 -2.12 -7.33 -26.51
C THR A 11 -0.91 -7.53 -25.62
N ILE A 12 0.23 -7.97 -26.16
CA ILE A 12 1.48 -8.11 -25.40
C ILE A 12 1.89 -6.76 -24.81
N LEU A 13 1.90 -5.71 -25.63
CA LEU A 13 2.25 -4.37 -25.17
C LEU A 13 1.32 -3.88 -24.06
N THR A 14 0.02 -4.14 -24.19
CA THR A 14 -0.99 -3.77 -23.19
C THR A 14 -0.74 -4.51 -21.87
N ILE A 15 -0.48 -5.82 -21.91
CA ILE A 15 -0.18 -6.61 -20.71
C ILE A 15 1.08 -6.10 -20.03
N VAL A 16 2.13 -5.79 -20.79
CA VAL A 16 3.38 -5.24 -20.24
C VAL A 16 3.13 -3.88 -19.58
N ALA A 17 2.40 -2.99 -20.26
CA ALA A 17 2.06 -1.67 -19.72
C ALA A 17 1.25 -1.77 -18.41
N LEU A 18 0.24 -2.65 -18.38
CA LEU A 18 -0.55 -2.90 -17.17
C LEU A 18 0.30 -3.51 -16.05
N GLY A 19 1.22 -4.42 -16.38
CA GLY A 19 2.14 -5.01 -15.41
C GLY A 19 3.06 -3.96 -14.78
N VAL A 20 3.64 -3.07 -15.59
CA VAL A 20 4.48 -1.97 -15.09
C VAL A 20 3.67 -1.00 -14.23
N LEU A 21 2.47 -0.62 -14.68
CA LEU A 21 1.59 0.27 -13.92
C LEU A 21 1.19 -0.34 -12.57
N GLY A 22 0.81 -1.61 -12.56
CA GLY A 22 0.41 -2.32 -11.35
C GLY A 22 1.54 -2.48 -10.34
N LEU A 23 2.73 -2.86 -10.80
CA LEU A 23 3.85 -3.12 -9.91
C LEU A 23 4.53 -1.84 -9.42
N TYR A 24 4.82 -0.89 -10.30
CA TYR A 24 5.65 0.27 -9.94
C TYR A 24 4.86 1.49 -9.48
N TYR A 25 3.73 1.78 -10.13
CA TYR A 25 2.96 3.00 -9.83
C TYR A 25 1.90 2.75 -8.77
N LEU A 26 1.10 1.69 -8.94
CA LEU A 26 0.01 1.37 -8.01
C LEU A 26 0.50 0.60 -6.78
N ARG A 27 1.74 0.10 -6.79
CA ARG A 27 2.33 -0.73 -5.73
C ARG A 27 1.38 -1.86 -5.29
N LEU A 28 0.73 -2.54 -6.23
CA LEU A 28 -0.23 -3.62 -5.93
C LEU A 28 0.31 -4.70 -4.98
N PRO A 29 1.61 -5.09 -5.03
CA PRO A 29 2.15 -6.04 -4.07
C PRO A 29 2.04 -5.58 -2.60
N SER A 30 2.17 -4.27 -2.33
CA SER A 30 2.07 -3.76 -0.97
C SER A 30 0.64 -3.84 -0.42
N LEU A 31 -0.38 -3.77 -1.29
CA LEU A 31 -1.77 -4.01 -0.91
C LEU A 31 -2.02 -5.48 -0.53
N ALA A 32 -1.25 -6.40 -1.11
CA ALA A 32 -1.25 -7.81 -0.74
C ALA A 32 -0.30 -8.11 0.45
N GLY A 33 0.30 -7.09 1.07
CA GLY A 33 1.22 -7.22 2.20
C GLY A 33 2.66 -7.60 1.83
N VAL A 34 3.01 -7.67 0.55
CA VAL A 34 4.38 -7.98 0.12
C VAL A 34 5.28 -6.77 0.34
N GLY A 35 6.43 -6.98 1.02
CA GLY A 35 7.37 -5.92 1.34
C GLY A 35 6.85 -4.94 2.40
N GLN A 36 5.91 -5.39 3.23
CA GLN A 36 5.35 -4.60 4.33
C GLN A 36 5.37 -5.40 5.62
N TYR A 37 5.56 -4.73 6.76
CA TYR A 37 5.37 -5.31 8.08
C TYR A 37 4.28 -4.54 8.86
N THR A 38 3.65 -5.25 9.78
CA THR A 38 2.60 -4.69 10.63
C THR A 38 3.20 -4.17 11.94
N LEU A 39 2.91 -2.92 12.28
CA LEU A 39 3.30 -2.30 13.53
C LEU A 39 2.07 -1.81 14.29
N TYR A 40 2.07 -2.04 15.61
CA TYR A 40 0.99 -1.62 16.51
C TYR A 40 1.47 -0.46 17.36
N ALA A 41 0.67 0.60 17.44
CA ALA A 41 0.90 1.70 18.37
C ALA A 41 -0.33 1.87 19.25
N GLU A 42 -0.11 2.10 20.55
CA GLU A 42 -1.18 2.26 21.54
C GLU A 42 -1.13 3.65 22.18
N PRO A 43 -1.48 4.71 21.43
CA PRO A 43 -1.53 6.03 22.01
C PRO A 43 -2.67 6.16 23.05
N PRO A 44 -2.50 7.00 24.08
CA PRO A 44 -3.53 7.23 25.11
C PRO A 44 -4.81 7.88 24.57
N ARG A 45 -4.77 8.44 23.35
CA ARG A 45 -5.93 8.98 22.62
C ARG A 45 -5.72 8.76 21.12
N SER A 46 -6.81 8.56 20.37
CA SER A 46 -6.74 8.40 18.91
C SER A 46 -6.26 9.68 18.20
N GLY A 47 -6.51 10.87 18.75
CA GLY A 47 -5.96 12.13 18.23
C GLY A 47 -6.37 12.47 16.78
N GLY A 48 -7.44 11.88 16.26
CA GLY A 48 -7.87 12.03 14.87
C GLY A 48 -7.25 11.02 13.91
N LEU A 49 -6.64 9.93 14.40
CA LEU A 49 -6.20 8.82 13.56
C LEU A 49 -7.40 8.16 12.85
N TYR A 50 -7.21 7.83 11.58
CA TYR A 50 -8.18 7.14 10.74
C TYR A 50 -7.46 6.09 9.88
N ALA A 51 -8.18 5.02 9.55
CA ALA A 51 -7.70 4.04 8.59
C ALA A 51 -7.38 4.72 7.25
N SER A 52 -6.35 4.27 6.56
CA SER A 52 -5.69 4.90 5.39
C SER A 52 -4.89 6.17 5.65
N GLY A 53 -4.79 6.64 6.91
CA GLY A 53 -3.90 7.75 7.28
C GLY A 53 -2.43 7.45 6.96
N ASN A 54 -1.65 8.48 6.64
CA ASN A 54 -0.23 8.32 6.32
C ASN A 54 0.61 8.09 7.59
N VAL A 55 1.53 7.12 7.54
CA VAL A 55 2.56 6.92 8.57
C VAL A 55 3.84 7.55 8.08
N THR A 56 4.37 8.50 8.85
CA THR A 56 5.58 9.24 8.48
C THR A 56 6.68 9.09 9.52
N TYR A 57 7.91 8.93 9.05
CA TYR A 57 9.11 9.02 9.87
C TYR A 57 9.95 10.20 9.39
N ARG A 58 10.20 11.17 10.29
CA ARG A 58 10.98 12.38 10.01
C ARG A 58 10.54 13.14 8.75
N GLY A 59 9.23 13.17 8.48
CA GLY A 59 8.64 13.86 7.33
C GLY A 59 8.58 13.04 6.03
N SER A 60 9.17 11.83 5.98
CA SER A 60 8.99 10.91 4.85
C SER A 60 7.84 9.94 5.14
N GLN A 61 6.96 9.69 4.16
CA GLN A 61 5.94 8.66 4.29
C GLN A 61 6.57 7.27 4.15
N ILE A 62 6.40 6.45 5.18
CA ILE A 62 6.95 5.08 5.24
C ILE A 62 5.86 4.01 5.25
N GLY A 63 4.60 4.40 5.39
CA GLY A 63 3.50 3.44 5.53
C GLY A 63 2.13 4.09 5.59
N LYS A 64 1.15 3.28 5.99
CA LYS A 64 -0.24 3.69 6.18
C LYS A 64 -0.87 3.01 7.39
N VAL A 65 -1.78 3.72 8.05
CA VAL A 65 -2.65 3.14 9.09
C VAL A 65 -3.66 2.24 8.39
N THR A 66 -3.74 0.98 8.79
CA THR A 66 -4.72 0.02 8.25
C THR A 66 -5.98 0.00 9.09
N GLU A 67 -5.87 0.18 10.40
CA GLU A 67 -7.00 0.08 11.32
C GLU A 67 -6.78 0.95 12.57
N VAL A 68 -7.88 1.42 13.16
CA VAL A 68 -7.89 2.17 14.42
C VAL A 68 -9.02 1.63 15.29
N GLU A 69 -8.67 1.10 16.44
CA GLU A 69 -9.63 0.51 17.40
C GLU A 69 -9.52 1.24 18.75
N PRO A 70 -10.65 1.51 19.44
CA PRO A 70 -10.60 1.97 20.83
C PRO A 70 -10.16 0.85 21.77
N THR A 71 -9.37 1.18 22.78
CA THR A 71 -8.95 0.28 23.87
C THR A 71 -9.42 0.82 25.21
N GLU A 72 -9.31 0.02 26.29
CA GLU A 72 -9.72 0.46 27.64
C GLU A 72 -9.02 1.75 28.11
N THR A 73 -7.79 1.98 27.64
CA THR A 73 -6.92 3.08 28.07
C THR A 73 -6.65 4.12 26.98
N GLY A 74 -7.17 3.94 25.76
CA GLY A 74 -6.87 4.82 24.64
C GLY A 74 -7.33 4.28 23.29
N ALA A 75 -6.41 4.21 22.34
CA ALA A 75 -6.66 3.64 21.02
C ALA A 75 -5.48 2.76 20.60
N ARG A 76 -5.74 1.77 19.75
CA ARG A 76 -4.76 0.95 19.05
C ARG A 76 -4.81 1.31 17.58
N ALA A 77 -3.66 1.69 17.02
CA ALA A 77 -3.48 1.90 15.60
C ALA A 77 -2.66 0.74 15.03
N THR A 78 -3.23 0.04 14.05
CA THR A 78 -2.53 -0.95 13.25
C THR A 78 -2.00 -0.25 12.01
N MET A 79 -0.72 -0.42 11.73
CA MET A 79 -0.01 0.25 10.64
C MET A 79 0.72 -0.76 9.77
N SER A 80 0.72 -0.53 8.47
CA SER A 80 1.54 -1.25 7.50
C SER A 80 2.68 -0.35 7.07
N ILE A 81 3.91 -0.81 7.28
CA ILE A 81 5.14 -0.05 7.04
C ILE A 81 6.00 -0.81 6.03
N ASP A 82 6.62 -0.06 5.14
CA ASP A 82 7.52 -0.59 4.13
C ASP A 82 8.77 -1.21 4.76
N SER A 83 9.11 -2.43 4.34
CA SER A 83 10.21 -3.22 4.91
C SER A 83 11.60 -2.61 4.74
N GLU A 84 11.76 -1.61 3.87
CA GLU A 84 13.02 -0.90 3.70
C GLU A 84 13.30 0.17 4.79
N TYR A 85 12.36 0.37 5.71
CA TYR A 85 12.45 1.33 6.84
C TYR A 85 12.44 0.63 8.21
#